data_AF-A0A1L5KUC8-F1
#
_entry.id   AF-A0A1L5KUC8-F1
#
_cell.length_a   1.000
_cell.length_b   1.000
_cell.length_c   1.000
_cell.angle_alpha   90.00
_cell.angle_beta   90.00
_cell.angle_gamma   90.00
#
_symmetry.space_group_name_H-M   'P 1'
#
loop_
_entity.id
_entity.type
_entity.pdbx_description
1 polymer ?
#
loop_
_entity_poly.entity_id
_entity_poly.type
_entity_poly.pdbx_seq_one_letter_code
_entity_poly.pdbx_strand_id
1 'polypeptide(L)'
;MERYTIYPKDVYKGALILVNQEHPLKEFAEKTWKARAITEQYKNVLMEAKAAEILRYILNELEAEGQIVPVSGLRSREEQVQIYTDSMKENGRVF
;
A
#
# COMPACT_ATOMS: atom_id res chain seq x y z
N MET A 1 5.39 11.98 -31.94
CA MET A 1 6.31 11.55 -30.87
C MET A 1 6.12 12.49 -29.71
N GLU A 2 5.59 12.01 -28.59
CA GLU A 2 5.39 12.83 -27.40
C GLU A 2 6.70 12.99 -26.63
N ARG A 3 6.90 14.14 -25.99
CA ARG A 3 8.05 14.40 -25.11
C ARG A 3 7.54 14.56 -23.69
N TYR A 4 8.22 13.89 -22.76
CA TYR A 4 7.93 13.97 -21.35
C TYR A 4 9.13 14.57 -20.63
N THR A 5 8.88 15.52 -19.74
CA THR A 5 9.91 16.07 -18.85
C THR A 5 9.82 15.34 -17.51
N ILE A 6 10.91 14.70 -17.11
CA ILE A 6 11.03 13.97 -15.85
C ILE A 6 12.11 14.66 -15.01
N TYR A 7 11.85 14.84 -13.73
CA TYR A 7 12.79 15.44 -12.78
C TYR A 7 13.41 14.37 -11.88
N PRO A 8 14.60 14.61 -11.30
CA PRO A 8 15.22 13.67 -10.36
C PRO A 8 14.31 13.24 -9.20
N LYS A 9 13.36 14.08 -8.76
CA LYS A 9 12.39 13.74 -7.70
C LYS A 9 11.33 12.71 -8.14
N ASP A 10 11.12 12.51 -9.43
CA ASP A 10 10.08 11.61 -9.93
C ASP A 10 10.48 10.13 -9.81
N VAL A 11 11.75 9.84 -9.52
CA VAL A 11 12.23 8.47 -9.19
C VAL A 11 11.60 7.90 -7.92
N TYR A 12 11.06 8.76 -7.05
CA TYR A 12 10.39 8.35 -5.80
C TYR A 12 8.89 8.09 -5.98
N LYS A 13 8.40 7.96 -7.22
CA LYS A 13 6.98 7.81 -7.56
C LYS A 13 6.74 6.63 -8.49
N GLY A 14 5.51 6.14 -8.51
CA GLY A 14 5.05 5.09 -9.43
C GLY A 14 5.07 3.69 -8.83
N ALA A 15 4.69 2.70 -9.64
CA ALA A 15 4.49 1.31 -9.20
C ALA A 15 5.79 0.54 -8.92
N LEU A 16 6.95 1.09 -9.28
CA LEU A 16 8.25 0.42 -9.19
C LEU A 16 9.19 1.09 -8.17
N ILE A 17 8.65 1.86 -7.21
CA ILE A 17 9.46 2.44 -6.15
C ILE A 17 10.08 1.33 -5.28
N LEU A 18 11.37 1.44 -5.00
CA LEU A 18 12.04 0.55 -4.05
C LEU A 18 11.86 1.11 -2.64
N VAL A 19 11.15 0.37 -1.79
CA VAL A 19 10.95 0.71 -0.38
C VAL A 19 11.49 -0.40 0.50
N ASN A 20 12.51 -0.10 1.29
CA ASN A 20 13.10 -0.99 2.28
C ASN A 20 13.87 -0.18 3.34
N GLN A 21 14.63 -0.85 4.21
CA GLN A 21 15.41 -0.20 5.27
C GLN A 21 16.45 0.80 4.75
N GLU A 22 17.10 0.50 3.62
CA GLU A 22 18.13 1.35 3.00
C GLU A 22 17.51 2.45 2.12
N HIS A 23 16.29 2.21 1.61
CA HIS A 23 15.56 3.08 0.70
C HIS A 23 14.22 3.48 1.34
N PRO A 24 14.22 4.41 2.32
CA PRO A 24 12.99 4.83 2.98
C PRO A 24 12.08 5.59 2.02
N LEU A 25 10.77 5.44 2.21
CA LEU A 25 9.77 6.18 1.45
C LEU A 25 9.96 7.70 1.68
N LYS A 26 10.31 8.44 0.62
CA LYS A 26 10.67 9.88 0.69
C LYS A 26 9.47 10.80 0.61
N GLU A 27 8.51 10.47 -0.24
CA GLU A 27 7.25 11.19 -0.37
C GLU A 27 6.13 10.21 -0.04
N PHE A 28 5.44 10.42 1.09
CA PHE A 28 4.14 9.78 1.27
C PHE A 28 3.17 10.52 0.35
N ALA A 29 2.85 9.90 -0.77
CA ALA A 29 1.94 10.41 -1.78
C ALA A 29 0.47 10.39 -1.33
N GLU A 30 0.22 10.60 -0.03
CA GLU A 30 -1.09 10.65 0.63
C GLU A 30 -2.08 11.54 -0.14
N LYS A 31 -1.57 12.61 -0.75
CA LYS A 31 -2.39 13.57 -1.51
C LYS A 31 -2.63 13.22 -2.98
N THR A 32 -1.95 12.21 -3.52
CA THR A 32 -2.00 11.90 -4.96
C THR A 32 -2.48 10.48 -5.28
N TRP A 33 -2.45 9.56 -4.32
CA TRP A 33 -2.95 8.22 -4.55
C TRP A 33 -4.47 8.19 -4.39
N LYS A 34 -5.15 7.82 -5.47
CA LYS A 34 -6.56 7.44 -5.39
C LYS A 34 -6.60 6.11 -4.64
N ALA A 35 -7.00 6.14 -3.38
CA ALA A 35 -7.19 4.95 -2.58
C ALA A 35 -8.64 4.48 -2.63
N ARG A 36 -8.86 3.17 -2.60
CA ARG A 36 -10.18 2.56 -2.54
C ARG A 36 -10.11 1.20 -1.86
N ALA A 37 -11.24 0.73 -1.36
CA ALA A 37 -11.37 -0.62 -0.87
C ALA A 37 -11.25 -1.64 -2.02
N ILE A 38 -10.81 -2.85 -1.68
CA ILE A 38 -10.76 -3.99 -2.60
C ILE A 38 -12.18 -4.50 -2.85
N THR A 39 -12.97 -4.66 -1.77
CA THR A 39 -14.38 -5.06 -1.81
C THR A 39 -15.24 -4.14 -0.93
N GLU A 40 -16.54 -4.09 -1.19
CA GLU A 40 -17.49 -3.27 -0.41
C GLU A 40 -17.66 -3.74 1.04
N GLN A 41 -17.34 -5.00 1.33
CA GLN A 41 -17.44 -5.56 2.67
C GLN A 41 -16.36 -5.02 3.62
N TYR A 42 -15.19 -4.62 3.09
CA TYR A 42 -14.02 -4.20 3.87
C TYR A 42 -13.59 -2.77 3.52
N LYS A 43 -14.50 -1.81 3.77
CA LYS A 43 -14.34 -0.40 3.34
C LYS A 43 -13.14 0.33 3.97
N ASN A 44 -12.66 -0.15 5.11
CA ASN A 44 -11.54 0.42 5.84
C ASN A 44 -10.17 -0.11 5.36
N VAL A 45 -10.12 -1.19 4.58
CA VAL A 45 -8.86 -1.72 4.04
C VAL A 45 -8.66 -1.17 2.63
N LEU A 46 -7.87 -0.10 2.54
CA LEU A 46 -7.66 0.65 1.32
C LEU A 46 -6.40 0.21 0.59
N MET A 47 -6.38 0.35 -0.74
CA MET A 47 -5.20 0.19 -1.60
C MET A 47 -5.22 1.26 -2.69
N GLU A 48 -4.07 1.48 -3.35
CA GLU A 48 -4.04 2.24 -4.60
C GLU A 48 -5.05 1.67 -5.59
N ALA A 49 -5.78 2.54 -6.29
CA ALA A 49 -6.98 2.16 -7.01
C ALA A 49 -6.76 1.12 -8.10
N LYS A 50 -5.69 1.23 -8.89
CA LYS A 50 -5.38 0.24 -9.92
C LYS A 50 -4.97 -1.10 -9.30
N ALA A 51 -4.17 -1.07 -8.24
CA ALA A 51 -3.80 -2.28 -7.51
C ALA A 51 -5.02 -2.99 -6.89
N ALA A 52 -5.96 -2.21 -6.31
CA ALA A 52 -7.21 -2.73 -5.76
C ALA A 52 -8.10 -3.37 -6.83
N GLU A 53 -8.17 -2.77 -8.03
CA GLU A 53 -8.92 -3.31 -9.16
C GLU A 53 -8.34 -4.63 -9.68
N ILE A 54 -7.02 -4.71 -9.83
CA ILE A 54 -6.32 -5.92 -10.25
C ILE A 54 -6.53 -7.03 -9.22
N LEU A 55 -6.38 -6.74 -7.93
CA LEU A 55 -6.60 -7.72 -6.88
C LEU A 55 -8.05 -8.22 -6.86
N ARG A 56 -9.03 -7.33 -6.99
CA ARG A 56 -10.45 -7.73 -7.09
C ARG A 56 -10.69 -8.63 -8.31
N TYR A 57 -10.10 -8.32 -9.46
CA TYR A 57 -10.20 -9.16 -10.64
C TYR A 57 -9.64 -10.57 -10.39
N ILE A 58 -8.47 -10.67 -9.76
CA ILE A 58 -7.85 -11.96 -9.40
C ILE A 58 -8.74 -12.75 -8.43
N LEU A 59 -9.28 -12.10 -7.39
CA LEU A 59 -10.16 -12.75 -6.43
C LEU A 59 -11.44 -13.29 -7.08
N ASN A 60 -12.02 -12.54 -8.02
CA ASN A 60 -13.20 -12.96 -8.76
C ASN A 60 -12.90 -14.15 -9.68
N GLU A 61 -11.78 -14.11 -10.40
CA GLU A 61 -11.36 -15.20 -11.31
C GLU A 61 -11.11 -16.51 -10.55
N LEU A 62 -10.68 -16.42 -9.30
CA LEU A 62 -10.46 -17.56 -8.42
C LEU A 62 -11.70 -18.00 -7.63
N GLU A 63 -12.84 -17.31 -7.81
CA GLU A 63 -14.05 -17.49 -6.99
C GLU A 63 -13.76 -17.42 -5.46
N ALA A 64 -12.76 -16.61 -5.08
CA ALA A 64 -12.22 -16.57 -3.72
C ALA A 64 -12.84 -15.48 -2.84
N GLU A 65 -13.91 -14.82 -3.29
CA GLU A 65 -14.60 -13.80 -2.52
C GLU A 65 -15.13 -14.41 -1.19
N GLY A 66 -14.85 -13.73 -0.07
CA GLY A 66 -15.18 -14.23 1.27
C GLY A 66 -14.27 -15.35 1.79
N GLN A 67 -13.47 -15.99 0.93
CA GLN A 67 -12.48 -17.01 1.31
C GLN A 67 -11.11 -16.39 1.57
N ILE A 68 -10.71 -15.41 0.74
CA ILE A 68 -9.54 -14.57 0.94
C ILE A 68 -10.03 -13.18 1.32
N VAL A 69 -9.71 -12.76 2.54
CA VAL A 69 -10.19 -11.49 3.11
C VAL A 69 -9.03 -10.50 3.30
N PRO A 70 -9.26 -9.21 3.04
CA PRO A 70 -8.24 -8.20 3.25
C PRO A 70 -8.09 -7.90 4.75
N VAL A 71 -6.88 -8.03 5.28
CA VAL A 71 -6.57 -7.77 6.69
C VAL A 71 -5.92 -6.40 6.87
N SER A 72 -5.03 -6.02 5.97
CA SER A 72 -4.28 -4.74 6.02
C SER A 72 -3.97 -4.26 4.60
N GLY A 73 -3.93 -2.95 4.43
CA GLY A 73 -3.69 -2.28 3.15
C GLY A 73 -2.77 -1.07 3.30
N LEU A 74 -3.17 0.07 2.73
CA LEU A 74 -2.52 1.36 2.93
C LEU A 74 -2.50 1.71 4.42
N ARG A 75 -1.35 2.19 4.91
CA ARG A 75 -1.16 2.64 6.29
C ARG A 75 -0.50 4.00 6.29
N SER A 76 -0.98 4.89 7.14
CA SER A 76 -0.30 6.14 7.45
C SER A 76 1.02 5.91 8.18
N ARG A 77 1.84 6.95 8.25
CA ARG A 77 3.08 6.93 9.03
C ARG A 77 2.79 6.70 10.51
N GLU A 78 1.75 7.33 11.04
CA GLU A 78 1.33 7.25 12.43
C GLU A 78 0.95 5.82 12.80
N GLU A 79 0.12 5.16 11.98
CA GLU A 79 -0.24 3.75 12.17
C GLU A 79 1.00 2.85 12.14
N GLN A 80 1.93 3.08 11.22
CA GLN A 80 3.15 2.27 11.11
C GLN A 80 4.08 2.44 12.33
N VAL A 81 4.20 3.65 12.88
CA VAL A 81 4.95 3.93 14.12
C VAL A 81 4.29 3.25 15.31
N GLN A 82 2.96 3.29 15.39
CA GLN A 82 2.19 2.66 16.46
C GLN A 82 2.40 1.13 16.45
N ILE A 83 2.22 0.48 15.29
CA ILE A 83 2.45 -0.95 15.11
C ILE A 83 3.87 -1.35 15.53
N TYR A 84 4.87 -0.58 15.12
CA TYR A 84 6.26 -0.84 15.51
C TYR A 84 6.45 -0.74 17.03
N THR A 85 5.94 0.33 17.65
CA THR A 85 6.09 0.59 19.08
C THR A 85 5.38 -0.48 19.92
N ASP A 86 4.17 -0.85 19.54
CA ASP A 86 3.39 -1.89 20.22
C ASP A 86 4.05 -3.25 20.08
N SER A 87 4.48 -3.62 18.87
CA SER A 87 5.18 -4.89 18.66
C SER A 87 6.49 -4.96 19.45
N MET A 88 7.25 -3.86 19.52
CA MET A 88 8.47 -3.80 20.32
C MET A 88 8.20 -4.01 21.82
N LYS A 89 7.07 -3.52 22.32
CA LYS A 89 6.65 -3.69 23.72
C LYS A 89 6.14 -5.09 24.00
N GLU A 90 5.36 -5.66 23.10
CA GLU A 90 4.67 -6.95 23.30
C GLU A 90 5.53 -8.15 22.91
N ASN A 91 6.30 -8.03 21.83
CA ASN A 91 7.06 -9.13 21.22
C ASN A 91 8.58 -8.96 21.37
N GLY A 92 9.05 -7.78 21.78
CA GLY A 92 10.48 -7.49 21.87
C GLY A 92 11.19 -7.39 20.52
N ARG A 93 12.52 -7.35 20.53
CA ARG A 93 13.37 -7.31 19.33
C ARG A 93 13.64 -8.69 18.71
N VAL A 94 12.73 -9.65 18.85
CA VAL A 94 13.01 -11.03 18.39
C VAL A 94 12.87 -11.13 16.86
N PHE A 95 13.61 -10.30 16.12
CA PHE A 95 13.94 -10.39 14.70
C PHE A 95 15.21 -9.59 14.42
#